data_AF-A0A101XM21-F1
#
_entry.id   AF-A0A101XM21-F1
#
_cell.length_a   1.000
_cell.length_b   1.000
_cell.length_c   1.000
_cell.angle_alpha   90.00
_cell.angle_beta   90.00
_cell.angle_gamma   90.00
#
_symmetry.space_group_name_H-M   'P 1'
#
loop_
_entity.id
_entity.type
_entity.pdbx_description
1 polymer ?
#
loop_
_entity_poly.entity_id
_entity_poly.type
_entity_poly.pdbx_seq_one_letter_code
_entity_poly.pdbx_strand_id
1 'polypeptide(L)'
;MGYLRAVTGGNGLLSRGSGLVMVSFVVRREVRVPRGLLLSIIRRIEDYPKYWHGHREVRIIDSSGDVFHVQVKFAFNGPLNHGEAYVRLTDDGVAFNFVKGPFKGLSQGSGWRW
;
A
#
# COMPACT_ATOMS: atom_id res chain seq x y z
N MET A 1 -12.78 -3.91 18.65
CA MET A 1 -12.35 -2.53 18.28
C MET A 1 -11.21 -2.61 17.29
N GLY A 2 -11.43 -2.54 15.97
CA GLY A 2 -10.35 -2.69 14.99
C GLY A 2 -9.64 -1.38 14.68
N TYR A 3 -8.41 -1.44 14.15
CA TYR A 3 -7.74 -0.27 13.57
C TYR A 3 -7.00 -0.63 12.29
N LEU A 4 -6.86 0.35 11.40
CA LEU A 4 -6.04 0.30 10.20
C LEU A 4 -4.66 0.84 10.53
N ARG A 5 -3.61 0.06 10.26
CA ARG A 5 -2.20 0.43 10.37
C ARG A 5 -1.59 0.42 8.98
N ALA A 6 -1.31 1.58 8.39
CA ALA A 6 -0.53 1.67 7.16
C ALA A 6 0.92 2.00 7.50
N VAL A 7 1.84 1.13 7.14
CA VAL A 7 3.29 1.39 7.12
C VAL A 7 3.65 1.63 5.67
N THR A 8 4.29 2.73 5.33
CA THR A 8 4.87 2.87 3.99
C THR A 8 6.30 3.37 4.12
N GLY A 9 7.17 2.75 3.34
CA GLY A 9 8.56 3.15 3.23
C GLY A 9 9.04 3.07 1.80
N GLY A 10 9.68 4.16 1.37
CA GLY A 10 10.30 4.29 0.06
C GLY A 10 11.80 4.45 0.21
N ASN A 11 12.55 3.82 -0.68
CA ASN A 11 13.97 4.07 -0.90
C ASN A 11 14.12 5.40 -1.65
N GLY A 12 14.69 6.42 -1.01
CA GLY A 12 15.08 7.67 -1.65
C GLY A 12 16.58 7.70 -1.98
N LEU A 13 16.96 8.29 -3.12
CA LEU A 13 18.36 8.67 -3.39
C LEU A 13 18.66 10.01 -2.73
N LEU A 14 19.74 10.10 -1.95
CA LEU A 14 20.26 11.38 -1.46
C LEU A 14 20.89 12.14 -2.64
N SER A 15 20.53 13.42 -2.78
CA SER A 15 21.12 14.30 -3.80
C SER A 15 22.62 14.61 -3.56
N ARG A 16 23.17 14.27 -2.38
CA ARG A 16 24.55 14.58 -1.97
C ARG A 16 25.24 13.52 -1.08
N GLY A 17 24.86 12.24 -1.16
CA GLY A 17 25.52 11.19 -0.39
C GLY A 17 25.25 9.77 -0.92
N SER A 18 26.21 8.88 -0.77
CA SER A 18 26.07 7.46 -1.11
C SER A 18 25.37 6.70 0.02
N GLY A 19 24.09 6.35 -0.19
CA GLY A 19 23.32 5.50 0.72
C GLY A 19 21.83 5.43 0.38
N LEU A 20 21.22 4.26 0.59
CA LEU A 20 19.76 4.10 0.57
C LEU A 20 19.18 4.69 1.85
N VAL A 21 18.36 5.74 1.73
CA VAL A 21 17.59 6.26 2.87
C VAL A 21 16.19 5.69 2.81
N MET A 22 15.81 4.98 3.88
CA MET A 22 14.46 4.46 4.07
C MET A 22 13.73 5.36 5.07
N VAL A 23 12.72 6.08 4.60
CA VAL A 23 11.77 6.76 5.49
C VAL A 23 10.66 5.77 5.82
N SER A 24 10.38 5.57 7.11
CA SER A 24 9.27 4.72 7.56
C SER A 24 8.30 5.52 8.40
N PHE A 25 7.00 5.44 8.11
CA PHE A 25 5.97 6.00 8.96
C PHE A 25 4.83 5.01 9.17
N VAL A 26 4.13 5.15 10.30
CA VAL A 26 3.00 4.30 10.69
C VAL A 26 1.77 5.19 10.88
N VAL A 27 0.76 5.03 10.03
CA VAL A 27 -0.55 5.68 10.20
C VAL A 27 -1.48 4.71 10.91
N ARG A 28 -2.12 5.13 12.00
CA ARG A 28 -3.12 4.35 12.73
C ARG A 28 -4.48 5.04 12.69
N ARG A 29 -5.55 4.30 12.41
CA ARG A 29 -6.94 4.80 12.47
C ARG A 29 -7.86 3.76 13.09
N GLU A 30 -8.57 4.12 14.15
CA GLU A 30 -9.57 3.26 14.76
C GLU A 30 -10.85 3.19 13.90
N VAL A 31 -11.42 1.99 13.78
CA VAL A 31 -12.67 1.74 13.05
C VAL A 31 -13.57 0.82 13.88
N ARG A 32 -14.80 1.28 14.14
CA ARG A 32 -15.80 0.53 14.92
C ARG A 32 -16.64 -0.37 14.02
N VAL A 33 -16.01 -1.38 13.43
CA VAL A 33 -16.68 -2.41 12.63
C VAL A 33 -16.14 -3.80 12.99
N PRO A 34 -16.90 -4.88 12.70
CA PRO A 34 -16.40 -6.24 12.86
C PRO A 34 -15.12 -6.48 12.03
N ARG A 35 -14.16 -7.22 12.59
CA ARG A 35 -12.86 -7.52 11.94
C ARG A 35 -13.05 -8.16 10.56
N GLY A 36 -13.96 -9.14 10.44
CA GLY A 36 -14.23 -9.82 9.18
C GLY A 36 -14.72 -8.87 8.08
N LEU A 37 -15.58 -7.92 8.44
CA LEU A 37 -16.04 -6.89 7.51
C LEU A 37 -14.87 -5.99 7.06
N LEU A 38 -14.05 -5.52 8.00
CA LEU A 38 -12.87 -4.71 7.66
C LEU A 38 -11.93 -5.46 6.71
N LEU A 39 -11.61 -6.72 7.02
CA LEU A 39 -10.76 -7.57 6.19
C LEU A 39 -11.36 -7.78 4.79
N SER A 40 -12.68 -8.00 4.68
CA SER A 40 -13.35 -8.14 3.39
C SER A 40 -13.27 -6.88 2.53
N ILE A 41 -13.25 -5.69 3.14
CA ILE A 41 -13.12 -4.41 2.43
C ILE A 41 -11.67 -4.21 1.97
N ILE A 42 -10.70 -4.37 2.88
CA ILE A 42 -9.30 -4.09 2.55
C ILE A 42 -8.69 -5.13 1.62
N ARG A 43 -9.21 -6.37 1.57
CA ARG A 43 -8.74 -7.38 0.62
C ARG A 43 -9.18 -7.12 -0.82
N ARG A 44 -10.13 -6.20 -1.05
CA ARG A 44 -10.54 -5.77 -2.40
C ARG A 44 -9.57 -4.71 -2.91
N ILE A 45 -8.51 -5.18 -3.56
CA ILE A 45 -7.35 -4.34 -3.95
C ILE A 45 -7.74 -3.19 -4.89
N GLU A 46 -8.65 -3.42 -5.84
CA GLU A 46 -9.10 -2.39 -6.79
C GLU A 46 -9.97 -1.30 -6.12
N ASP A 47 -10.51 -1.57 -4.92
CA ASP A 47 -11.33 -0.60 -4.18
C ASP A 47 -10.49 0.36 -3.33
N TYR A 48 -9.17 0.22 -3.28
CA TYR A 48 -8.27 1.08 -2.50
C TYR A 48 -8.48 2.59 -2.72
N PRO A 49 -8.69 3.09 -3.95
CA PRO A 49 -8.94 4.52 -4.17
C PRO A 49 -10.13 5.09 -3.39
N LYS A 50 -11.09 4.25 -2.98
CA LYS A 50 -12.29 4.66 -2.22
C LYS A 50 -11.97 5.11 -0.80
N TYR A 51 -10.94 4.56 -0.17
CA TYR A 51 -10.58 4.82 1.24
C TYR A 51 -9.12 5.18 1.46
N TRP A 52 -8.27 5.04 0.44
CA TRP A 52 -6.90 5.52 0.42
C TRP A 52 -6.69 6.50 -0.73
N HIS A 53 -6.93 7.78 -0.44
CA HIS A 53 -6.89 8.86 -1.43
C HIS A 53 -5.48 9.17 -1.99
N GLY A 54 -4.44 8.47 -1.53
CA GLY A 54 -3.13 8.47 -2.20
C GLY A 54 -3.13 7.75 -3.55
N HIS A 55 -4.12 6.89 -3.81
CA HIS A 55 -4.34 6.18 -5.07
C HIS A 55 -5.53 6.82 -5.81
N ARG A 56 -5.36 7.17 -7.08
CA ARG A 56 -6.47 7.51 -8.00
C ARG A 56 -7.04 6.27 -8.69
N GLU A 57 -6.18 5.30 -8.98
CA GLU A 57 -6.56 4.08 -9.68
C GLU A 57 -5.66 2.94 -9.20
N VAL A 58 -6.24 1.75 -9.05
CA VAL A 58 -5.52 0.50 -8.81
C VAL A 58 -6.13 -0.54 -9.73
N ARG A 59 -5.32 -1.14 -10.59
CA ARG A 59 -5.75 -2.13 -11.57
C ARG A 59 -4.91 -3.39 -11.43
N ILE A 60 -5.57 -4.54 -11.30
CA ILE A 60 -4.88 -5.83 -11.32
C ILE A 60 -4.48 -6.14 -12.77
N ILE A 61 -3.20 -6.45 -12.98
CA ILE A 61 -2.65 -6.80 -14.29
C ILE A 61 -2.30 -8.29 -14.39
N ASP A 62 -1.97 -8.93 -13.27
CA ASP A 62 -1.79 -10.38 -13.16
C ASP A 62 -2.09 -10.87 -11.73
N SER A 63 -2.39 -12.15 -11.58
CA SER A 63 -2.66 -12.77 -10.28
C SER A 63 -2.15 -14.21 -10.21
N SER A 64 -1.45 -14.55 -9.13
CA SER A 64 -0.98 -15.90 -8.82
C SER A 64 -1.23 -16.21 -7.35
N GLY A 65 -2.26 -17.02 -7.07
CA GLY A 65 -2.68 -17.33 -5.70
C GLY A 65 -3.03 -16.07 -4.92
N ASP A 66 -2.34 -15.86 -3.79
CA ASP A 66 -2.53 -14.70 -2.89
C ASP A 66 -1.67 -13.48 -3.27
N VAL A 67 -1.01 -13.50 -4.43
CA VAL A 67 -0.15 -12.43 -4.92
C VAL A 67 -0.73 -11.84 -6.20
N PHE A 68 -0.92 -10.52 -6.20
CA PHE A 68 -1.45 -9.75 -7.31
C PHE A 68 -0.40 -8.80 -7.82
N HIS A 69 -0.14 -8.80 -9.13
CA HIS A 69 0.63 -7.74 -9.76
C HIS A 69 -0.36 -6.63 -10.14
N VAL A 70 -0.11 -5.42 -9.66
CA VAL A 70 -1.02 -4.29 -9.87
C VAL A 70 -0.31 -3.09 -10.47
N GLN A 71 -1.03 -2.36 -11.30
CA GLN A 71 -0.70 -1.02 -11.72
C GLN A 71 -1.44 0.00 -10.84
N VAL A 72 -0.71 1.02 -10.40
CA VAL A 72 -1.21 2.09 -9.53
C VAL A 72 -1.05 3.43 -10.23
N LYS A 73 -2.11 4.24 -10.21
CA LYS A 73 -2.03 5.68 -10.48
C LYS A 73 -2.14 6.43 -9.16
N PHE A 74 -1.11 7.20 -8.82
CA PHE A 74 -1.07 8.00 -7.60
C PHE A 74 -1.82 9.33 -7.75
N ALA A 75 -2.20 9.90 -6.61
CA ALA A 75 -3.01 11.12 -6.56
C ALA A 75 -2.25 12.45 -6.73
N PHE A 76 -0.92 12.44 -6.67
CA PHE A 76 -0.13 13.65 -6.90
C PHE A 76 -0.02 13.98 -8.40
N ASN A 77 0.19 15.26 -8.69
CA ASN A 77 0.27 15.77 -10.07
C ASN A 77 1.68 15.58 -10.64
N GLY A 78 1.78 15.34 -11.94
CA GLY A 78 3.04 15.21 -12.67
C GLY A 78 3.17 13.93 -13.49
N PRO A 79 4.18 13.83 -14.37
CA PRO A 79 4.35 12.70 -15.29
C PRO A 79 4.77 11.39 -14.59
N LEU A 80 5.27 11.45 -13.36
CA LEU A 80 5.78 10.31 -12.58
C LEU A 80 4.75 9.78 -11.57
N ASN A 81 3.46 9.80 -11.90
CA ASN A 81 2.38 9.39 -11.00
C ASN A 81 1.88 7.95 -11.24
N HIS A 82 2.66 7.11 -11.92
CA HIS A 82 2.32 5.70 -12.11
C HIS A 82 3.34 4.81 -11.40
N GLY A 83 2.88 3.69 -10.85
CA GLY A 83 3.71 2.68 -10.23
C GLY A 83 3.20 1.27 -10.50
N GLU A 84 4.05 0.30 -10.21
CA GLU A 84 3.72 -1.12 -10.24
C GLU A 84 4.10 -1.73 -8.91
N ALA A 85 3.24 -2.61 -8.39
CA ALA A 85 3.44 -3.27 -7.11
C ALA A 85 3.03 -4.73 -7.15
N TYR A 86 3.70 -5.56 -6.35
CA TYR A 86 3.19 -6.86 -5.95
C TYR A 86 2.42 -6.71 -4.65
N VAL A 87 1.16 -7.12 -4.66
CA VAL A 87 0.25 -7.04 -3.53
C VAL A 87 0.04 -8.43 -2.98
N ARG A 88 0.36 -8.64 -1.70
CA ARG A 88 0.15 -9.91 -1.01
C ARG A 88 -0.94 -9.77 0.03
N LEU A 89 -1.92 -10.67 -0.01
CA LEU A 89 -2.89 -10.80 1.07
C LEU A 89 -2.22 -11.50 2.27
N THR A 90 -2.51 -11.01 3.46
CA THR A 90 -2.04 -11.57 4.73
C THR A 90 -3.24 -11.86 5.63
N ASP A 91 -3.02 -12.61 6.71
CA ASP A 91 -4.08 -12.91 7.69
C ASP A 91 -4.71 -11.63 8.26
N ASP A 92 -3.90 -10.59 8.40
CA ASP A 92 -4.26 -9.35 9.07
C ASP A 92 -4.40 -8.13 8.14
N GLY A 93 -4.27 -8.31 6.83
CA GLY A 93 -4.40 -7.21 5.88
C GLY A 93 -3.76 -7.45 4.53
N VAL A 94 -3.14 -6.41 3.97
CA VAL A 94 -2.65 -6.36 2.59
C VAL A 94 -1.32 -5.62 2.55
N ALA A 95 -0.32 -6.19 1.88
CA ALA A 95 0.98 -5.57 1.71
C ALA A 95 1.25 -5.29 0.23
N PHE A 96 1.50 -4.03 -0.10
CA PHE A 96 1.98 -3.58 -1.41
C PHE A 96 3.51 -3.52 -1.36
N ASN A 97 4.17 -4.11 -2.35
CA ASN A 97 5.60 -3.96 -2.58
C ASN A 97 5.81 -3.27 -3.92
N PHE A 98 6.09 -1.96 -3.90
CA PHE A 98 6.27 -1.17 -5.11
C PHE A 98 7.64 -1.47 -5.74
N VAL A 99 7.60 -2.03 -6.95
CA VAL A 99 8.80 -2.40 -7.73
C VAL A 99 9.16 -1.33 -8.76
N LYS A 100 8.19 -0.50 -9.16
CA LYS A 100 8.38 0.58 -10.13
C LYS A 100 7.52 1.79 -9.77
N GLY A 101 8.00 2.97 -10.16
CA GLY A 101 7.29 4.23 -10.00
C GLY A 101 8.05 5.25 -9.14
N PRO A 102 7.34 6.29 -8.64
CA PRO A 102 7.91 7.40 -7.87
C PRO A 102 8.53 6.98 -6.54
N PHE A 103 8.08 5.85 -5.99
CA PHE A 103 8.57 5.26 -4.75
C PHE A 103 8.88 3.79 -5.01
N LYS A 104 9.94 3.28 -4.40
CA LYS A 104 10.27 1.85 -4.38
C LYS A 104 10.34 1.38 -2.95
N GLY A 105 9.71 0.26 -2.59
CA GLY A 105 9.73 -0.25 -1.22
C GLY A 105 8.39 -0.82 -0.75
N LEU A 106 8.32 -1.16 0.54
CA LEU A 106 7.19 -1.85 1.16
C LEU A 106 6.17 -0.85 1.72
N SER A 107 4.91 -1.04 1.33
CA SER A 107 3.74 -0.39 1.93
C SER A 107 2.79 -1.46 2.49
N GLN A 108 2.79 -1.66 3.81
CA GLN A 108 1.97 -2.65 4.50
C GLN A 108 0.76 -2.02 5.19
N GLY A 109 -0.45 -2.43 4.79
CA GLY A 109 -1.67 -2.23 5.56
C GLY A 109 -1.93 -3.45 6.45
N SER A 110 -1.84 -3.29 7.76
CA SER A 110 -2.22 -4.32 8.75
C SER A 110 -3.35 -3.79 9.63
N GLY A 111 -4.23 -4.66 10.11
CA GLY A 111 -4.94 -4.40 11.35
C GLY A 111 -4.27 -5.21 12.44
N TRP A 112 -3.89 -4.58 13.56
CA TRP A 112 -3.46 -5.21 14.82
C TRP A 112 -1.96 -5.44 15.11
N ARG A 113 -1.59 -5.06 16.34
CA ARG A 113 -0.44 -5.38 17.21
C ARG A 113 -0.66 -4.65 18.54
N TRP A 114 -0.74 -5.44 19.62
CA TRP A 114 -0.91 -5.07 21.04
C TRP A 114 -0.25 -3.75 21.45
#